data_AF-A0A0F0CKP5-F1
#
_entry.id   AF-A0A0F0CKP5-F1
#
_cell.length_a   1.000
_cell.length_b   1.000
_cell.length_c   1.000
_cell.angle_alpha   90.00
_cell.angle_beta   90.00
_cell.angle_gamma   90.00
#
_symmetry.space_group_name_H-M   'P 1'
#
loop_
_entity.id
_entity.type
_entity.pdbx_description
1 polymer ?
#
loop_
_entity_poly.entity_id
_entity_poly.type
_entity_poly.pdbx_seq_one_letter_code
_entity_poly.pdbx_strand_id
1 'polypeptide(L)' 'MVTEMARGKTLDEAMARTKESVAEALDGLPPQKMHCSNLGADALHKAIEDYRSKHAG' A
#
# COMPACT_ATOMS: atom_id res chain seq x y z
N MET A 1 9.34 1.79 -0.23
CA MET A 1 8.59 1.86 -1.51
C MET A 1 7.15 2.30 -1.28
N VAL A 2 6.33 1.51 -0.57
CA VAL A 2 4.91 1.82 -0.33
C VAL A 2 4.68 3.21 0.28
N THR A 3 5.50 3.61 1.25
CA THR A 3 5.44 4.94 1.87
C THR A 3 5.69 6.08 0.89
N GLU A 4 6.63 5.91 -0.04
CA GLU A 4 6.93 6.91 -1.08
C GLU A 4 5.82 6.97 -2.13
N MET A 5 5.20 5.83 -2.46
CA MET A 5 4.06 5.78 -3.39
C MET A 5 2.79 6.43 -2.83
N ALA A 6 2.64 6.43 -1.50
CA ALA A 6 1.53 7.04 -0.79
C ALA A 6 1.76 8.53 -0.44
N ARG A 7 3.01 8.99 -0.42
CA ARG A 7 3.36 10.38 -0.06
C ARG A 7 2.73 11.38 -1.02
N GLY A 8 2.01 12.38 -0.49
CA GLY A 8 1.38 13.44 -1.27
C GLY A 8 0.10 13.03 -2.00
N LYS A 9 -0.38 11.80 -1.79
CA LYS A 9 -1.64 11.30 -2.35
C LYS A 9 -2.79 11.46 -1.38
N THR A 10 -4.00 11.49 -1.91
CA THR A 10 -5.22 11.36 -1.10
C THR A 10 -5.34 9.94 -0.54
N LEU A 11 -6.13 9.77 0.51
CA LEU A 11 -6.37 8.46 1.12
C LEU A 11 -7.00 7.46 0.13
N ASP A 12 -7.87 7.93 -0.76
CA ASP A 12 -8.49 7.09 -1.80
C ASP A 12 -7.48 6.63 -2.85
N GLU A 13 -6.61 7.53 -3.31
CA GLU A 13 -5.53 7.18 -4.24
C GLU A 13 -4.50 6.24 -3.63
N ALA A 14 -4.25 6.36 -2.32
CA ALA A 14 -3.39 5.46 -1.58
C ALA A 14 -4.04 4.08 -1.39
N MET A 15 -5.37 4.03 -1.17
CA MET A 15 -6.15 2.78 -1.07
C MET A 15 -6.29 2.04 -2.40
N ALA A 16 -6.23 2.77 -3.52
CA ALA A 16 -6.26 2.16 -4.85
C ALA A 16 -4.95 1.42 -5.22
N ARG A 17 -3.91 1.48 -4.37
CA ARG A 17 -2.62 0.83 -4.64
C ARG A 17 -2.65 -0.64 -4.28
N THR A 18 -2.57 -1.48 -5.31
CA THR A 18 -2.57 -2.93 -5.13
C THR A 18 -1.17 -3.49 -4.93
N LYS A 19 -1.10 -4.74 -4.51
CA LYS A 19 0.14 -5.51 -4.30
C LYS A 19 0.98 -5.58 -5.56
N GLU A 20 0.31 -5.71 -6.70
CA GLU A 20 0.88 -5.74 -8.04
C GLU A 20 1.55 -4.40 -8.36
N SER A 21 0.89 -3.28 -8.07
CA SER A 21 1.47 -1.94 -8.29
C SER A 21 2.74 -1.71 -7.46
N VAL A 22 2.82 -2.30 -6.27
CA VAL A 22 4.02 -2.23 -5.41
C VAL A 22 5.14 -3.12 -5.94
N ALA A 23 4.80 -4.30 -6.47
CA ALA A 23 5.77 -5.21 -7.09
C ALA A 23 6.33 -4.65 -8.42
N GLU A 24 5.49 -4.00 -9.23
CA GLU A 24 5.88 -3.28 -10.44
C GLU A 24 6.80 -2.10 -10.12
N ALA A 25 6.49 -1.33 -9.08
CA ALA A 25 7.33 -0.23 -8.62
C ALA A 25 8.71 -0.68 -8.08
N LEU A 26 8.87 -1.98 -7.79
CA LEU A 26 10.13 -2.61 -7.40
C LEU A 26 10.91 -3.20 -8.58
N ASP A 27 10.52 -2.85 -9.82
CA ASP A 27 11.10 -3.33 -11.09
C ASP A 27 10.92 -4.85 -11.29
N GLY A 28 9.84 -5.38 -10.72
CA GLY A 28 9.56 -6.80 -10.67
C GLY A 28 10.32 -7.49 -9.53
N LEU A 29 9.59 -8.34 -8.80
CA LEU A 29 10.21 -9.18 -7.78
C LEU A 29 10.27 -10.62 -8.25
N PRO A 30 11.33 -11.37 -7.88
CA PRO A 30 11.34 -12.80 -8.06
C PRO A 30 10.06 -13.41 -7.45
N PRO A 31 9.43 -14.42 -8.08
CA PRO A 31 8.13 -14.98 -7.64
C PRO A 31 8.10 -15.37 -6.16
N GLN A 32 9.23 -15.83 -5.63
CA GLN A 32 9.44 -16.24 -4.24
C GLN A 32 9.38 -15.07 -3.24
N LYS A 33 9.61 -13.84 -3.69
CA LYS A 33 9.63 -12.61 -2.89
C LYS A 33 8.34 -11.78 -3.03
N MET A 34 7.40 -12.21 -3.88
CA MET A 34 6.11 -11.53 -4.07
C MET A 34 5.30 -11.46 -2.77
N HIS A 35 5.36 -12.48 -1.91
CA HIS A 35 4.67 -12.47 -0.62
C HIS A 35 5.13 -11.31 0.31
N CYS A 36 6.39 -10.90 0.22
CA CYS A 36 6.93 -9.81 1.05
C CYS A 36 6.42 -8.43 0.63
N SER A 37 6.12 -8.23 -0.66
CA SER A 37 5.54 -6.98 -1.17
C SER A 37 4.06 -6.84 -0.85
N ASN A 38 3.38 -7.98 -0.70
CA ASN A 38 1.98 -8.03 -0.31
C ASN A 38 1.77 -7.43 1.10
N LEU A 39 2.74 -7.60 2.00
CA LEU A 39 2.66 -7.11 3.38
C LEU A 39 2.63 -5.58 3.47
N GLY A 40 3.36 -4.88 2.58
CA GLY A 40 3.43 -3.43 2.59
C GLY A 40 2.12 -2.76 2.17
N ALA A 41 1.50 -3.25 1.10
CA ALA A 41 0.20 -2.75 0.65
C ALA A 41 -0.90 -3.03 1.69
N ASP A 42 -0.92 -4.24 2.26
CA ASP A 42 -1.88 -4.60 3.31
C ASP A 42 -1.73 -3.73 4.56
N ALA A 43 -0.49 -3.42 4.97
CA ALA A 43 -0.22 -2.53 6.09
C ALA A 43 -0.69 -1.09 5.81
N LEU A 44 -0.49 -0.58 4.59
CA LEU A 44 -0.97 0.75 4.20
C LEU A 44 -2.49 0.83 4.27
N HIS A 45 -3.20 -0.17 3.72
CA HIS A 45 -4.67 -0.18 3.74
C HIS A 45 -5.20 -0.19 5.17
N LYS A 46 -4.66 -1.06 6.04
CA LYS A 46 -5.05 -1.11 7.45
C LYS A 46 -4.79 0.21 8.18
N ALA A 47 -3.69 0.89 7.88
CA ALA A 47 -3.40 2.21 8.47
C ALA A 47 -4.41 3.28 8.02
N ILE A 48 -4.83 3.26 6.75
CA ILE A 48 -5.86 4.18 6.24
C ILE A 48 -7.23 3.88 6.85
N GLU A 49 -7.60 2.60 6.98
CA GLU A 49 -8.84 2.17 7.64
C GLU A 49 -8.86 2.58 9.12
N ASP A 50 -7.77 2.35 9.86
CA ASP A 50 -7.61 2.78 11.25
C ASP A 50 -7.78 4.29 11.38
N TYR A 51 -7.12 5.07 10.52
CA TYR A 51 -7.28 6.53 10.48
C TYR A 51 -8.74 6.93 10.25
N ARG A 52 -9.41 6.35 9.24
CA ARG A 52 -10.82 6.64 8.94
C ARG A 52 -11.73 6.30 10.10
N SER A 53 -11.55 5.14 10.73
CA SER A 53 -12.35 4.71 11.88
C SER A 53 -12.24 5.67 13.07
N LYS A 54 -11.03 6.21 13.32
CA LYS A 54 -10.78 7.16 14.40
C LYS A 54 -11.33 8.56 14.13
N HIS A 55 -11.57 8.90 12.87
CA HIS A 55 -12.07 10.21 12.44
C HIS A 55 -13.53 10.19 11.97
N ALA A 56 -14.23 9.05 12.04
CA ALA A 56 -15.62 8.88 11.66
C ALA A 56 -16.63 9.40 12.71
N GLY A 57 -16.26 10.46 13.44
CA GLY A 57 -17.09 11.15 14.43
C GLY A 57 -18.10 12.08 13.79
#